data_AF-A0A841STH0-F1
#
_entry.id   AF-A0A841STH0-F1
#
_cell.length_a   1.000
_cell.length_b   1.000
_cell.length_c   1.000
_cell.angle_alpha   90.00
_cell.angle_beta   90.00
_cell.angle_gamma   90.00
#
_symmetry.space_group_name_H-M   'P 1'
#
loop_
_entity.id
_entity.type
_entity.pdbx_description
1 polymer ?
#
loop_
_entity_poly.entity_id
_entity_poly.type
_entity_poly.pdbx_seq_one_letter_code
_entity_poly.pdbx_strand_id
1 'polypeptide(L)' 'MNVQRASEIAASPIMANVTLDGTPVYIQHVDEAEEVARVYPLDRPDQEMNVAVRQLVEDGEEVGSVGPILCRDI' A
#
# COMPACT_ATOMS: atom_id res chain seq x y z
N MET A 1 -3.45 -1.05 -5.64
CA MET A 1 -3.14 -2.43 -5.17
C MET A 1 -4.36 -3.33 -5.35
N ASN A 2 -4.30 -4.62 -4.99
CA ASN A 2 -5.43 -5.56 -5.01
C ASN A 2 -5.86 -5.97 -3.58
N VAL A 3 -7.05 -6.57 -3.46
CA VAL A 3 -7.66 -6.97 -2.17
C VAL A 3 -6.77 -7.91 -1.38
N GLN A 4 -6.24 -8.95 -2.03
CA GLN A 4 -5.38 -9.94 -1.39
C GLN A 4 -4.13 -9.28 -0.76
N ARG A 5 -3.45 -8.41 -1.52
CA ARG A 5 -2.28 -7.67 -1.05
C ARG A 5 -2.64 -6.74 0.11
N ALA A 6 -3.77 -6.04 0.02
CA ALA A 6 -4.24 -5.19 1.11
C ALA A 6 -4.51 -6.00 2.39
N SER A 7 -5.12 -7.19 2.29
CA SER A 7 -5.36 -8.08 3.43
C SER A 7 -4.06 -8.56 4.08
N GLU A 8 -3.05 -8.90 3.28
CA GLU A 8 -1.71 -9.25 3.78
C GLU A 8 -1.07 -8.09 4.57
N ILE A 9 -1.18 -6.87 4.05
CA ILE A 9 -0.68 -5.66 4.72
C ILE A 9 -1.42 -5.43 6.04
N ALA A 10 -2.74 -5.56 6.05
CA ALA A 10 -3.56 -5.39 7.26
C ALA A 10 -3.27 -6.45 8.34
N ALA A 11 -2.91 -7.67 7.94
CA ALA A 11 -2.52 -8.75 8.84
C ALA A 11 -1.04 -8.67 9.28
N SER A 12 -0.23 -7.88 8.59
CA SER A 12 1.20 -7.73 8.86
C SER A 12 1.43 -6.82 10.06
N PRO A 13 2.32 -7.20 11.01
CA PRO A 13 2.78 -6.30 12.06
C PRO A 13 3.77 -5.25 11.54
N ILE A 14 4.29 -5.44 10.32
CA ILE A 14 5.20 -4.51 9.64
C ILE A 14 4.34 -3.55 8.81
N MET A 15 4.53 -2.26 9.06
CA MET A 15 3.87 -1.19 8.33
C MET A 15 4.35 -1.15 6.87
N ALA A 16 3.45 -1.41 5.93
CA ALA A 16 3.69 -1.19 4.51
C ALA A 16 3.53 0.29 4.16
N ASN A 17 4.29 0.76 3.16
CA ASN A 17 4.20 2.13 2.71
C ASN A 17 3.02 2.25 1.73
N VAL A 18 1.84 2.61 2.24
CA VAL A 18 0.61 2.74 1.45
C VAL A 18 0.19 4.20 1.39
N THR A 19 -0.20 4.66 0.21
CA THR A 19 -0.71 6.01 -0.01
C THR A 19 -2.11 5.99 -0.62
N LEU A 20 -2.89 7.01 -0.27
CA LEU A 20 -4.17 7.38 -0.88
C LEU A 20 -4.02 8.80 -1.41
N ASP A 21 -4.10 8.97 -2.73
CA ASP A 21 -3.94 10.28 -3.39
C ASP A 21 -2.65 11.02 -2.96
N GLY A 22 -1.56 10.27 -2.75
CA GLY A 22 -0.26 10.78 -2.30
C GLY A 22 -0.15 11.05 -0.80
N THR A 23 -1.23 10.84 -0.03
CA THR A 23 -1.22 10.92 1.44
C THR A 23 -0.92 9.55 2.02
N PRO A 24 0.07 9.40 2.92
CA PRO A 24 0.35 8.10 3.52
C PRO A 24 -0.76 7.70 4.49
N VAL A 25 -1.24 6.47 4.34
CA VAL A 25 -2.35 5.91 5.11
C VAL A 25 -1.99 4.54 5.65
N TYR A 26 -2.57 4.20 6.80
CA TYR A 26 -2.47 2.86 7.36
C TYR A 26 -3.73 2.06 7.05
N ILE A 27 -3.59 0.80 6.65
CA ILE A 27 -4.73 -0.11 6.41
C ILE A 27 -5.05 -0.83 7.73
N GLN A 28 -6.20 -0.50 8.32
CA GLN A 28 -6.67 -1.14 9.56
C GLN A 28 -7.38 -2.48 9.28
N HIS A 29 -8.23 -2.51 8.25
CA HIS A 29 -9.01 -3.69 7.89
C HIS A 29 -9.36 -3.65 6.39
N VAL A 30 -9.56 -4.82 5.80
CA VAL A 30 -10.01 -4.98 4.42
C VAL A 30 -11.27 -5.83 4.41
N ASP A 31 -12.33 -5.26 3.85
CA ASP A 31 -13.56 -5.97 3.53
C ASP A 31 -13.42 -6.57 2.12
N GLU A 32 -13.17 -7.87 2.06
CA GLU A 32 -12.96 -8.58 0.79
C GLU A 32 -14.24 -8.74 -0.03
N ALA A 33 -15.41 -8.68 0.62
CA ALA A 33 -16.69 -8.82 -0.07
C ALA A 33 -17.05 -7.54 -0.84
N GLU A 34 -16.78 -6.38 -0.23
CA GLU A 34 -17.07 -5.07 -0.81
C GLU A 34 -15.85 -4.46 -1.55
N GLU A 35 -14.68 -5.10 -1.47
CA GLU A 35 -13.39 -4.59 -1.99
C GLU A 35 -13.00 -3.21 -1.43
N VAL A 36 -13.35 -2.98 -0.17
CA VAL A 36 -13.13 -1.71 0.54
C VAL A 36 -12.13 -1.91 1.67
N ALA A 37 -11.18 -0.99 1.79
CA ALA A 37 -10.25 -0.92 2.91
C ALA A 37 -10.66 0.21 3.86
N ARG A 38 -10.65 -0.11 5.15
CA ARG A 38 -10.68 0.89 6.20
C ARG A 38 -9.26 1.38 6.45
N VAL A 39 -9.03 2.66 6.20
CA VAL A 39 -7.73 3.30 6.35
C VAL A 39 -7.81 4.53 7.24
N TYR A 40 -6.69 4.94 7.81
CA TYR A 40 -6.55 6.23 8.48
C TYR A 40 -5.26 6.92 8.03
N PRO A 41 -5.29 8.24 7.78
CA PRO A 41 -4.09 9.03 7.51
C PRO A 41 -3.11 8.98 8.68
N LEU A 42 -1.81 8.92 8.40
CA LEU A 42 -0.79 8.88 9.47
C LEU A 42 -0.72 10.18 10.26
N ASP A 43 -1.05 11.30 9.64
CA ASP A 43 -1.11 12.61 10.30
C ASP A 43 -2.38 12.79 11.14
N ARG A 44 -3.44 12.00 10.87
CA ARG A 44 -4.76 12.09 11.52
C ARG A 44 -5.35 10.70 11.75
N PRO A 45 -4.84 9.95 12.74
CA PRO A 45 -5.30 8.58 13.01
C PRO A 45 -6.74 8.52 13.55
N ASP A 46 -7.32 9.64 13.97
CA ASP A 46 -8.73 9.80 14.34
C ASP A 46 -9.68 9.83 13.13
N GLN A 47 -9.15 10.00 11.92
CA GLN A 47 -9.93 10.10 10.69
C GLN A 47 -9.94 8.76 9.93
N GLU A 48 -10.76 7.83 10.41
CA GLU A 48 -11.03 6.59 9.68
C GLU A 48 -11.89 6.85 8.44
N MET A 49 -11.47 6.27 7.32
CA MET A 49 -12.19 6.34 6.05
C MET A 49 -12.24 4.97 5.37
N ASN A 50 -13.36 4.70 4.72
CA ASN A 50 -13.57 3.51 3.91
C ASN A 50 -13.35 3.89 2.45
N VAL A 51 -12.31 3.34 1.83
CA VAL A 51 -11.91 3.64 0.45
C VAL A 51 -11.77 2.35 -0.34
N ALA A 52 -11.97 2.41 -1.66
CA ALA A 52 -11.84 1.20 -2.46
C ALA A 52 -10.38 0.76 -2.48
N VAL A 53 -10.09 -0.53 -2.31
CA VAL A 53 -8.71 -1.05 -2.25
C VAL A 53 -7.90 -0.66 -3.50
N ARG A 54 -8.57 -0.62 -4.65
CA ARG A 54 -7.98 -0.21 -5.93
C ARG A 54 -7.44 1.23 -5.95
N GLN A 55 -7.88 2.10 -5.04
CA GLN A 55 -7.41 3.48 -4.91
C GLN A 55 -6.11 3.58 -4.10
N LEU A 56 -5.81 2.56 -3.29
CA LEU A 56 -4.59 2.53 -2.49
C LEU A 56 -3.39 2.12 -3.35
N VAL A 57 -2.28 2.80 -3.15
CA VAL A 57 -1.02 2.55 -3.85
C VAL A 57 0.03 2.13 -2.82
N GLU A 58 0.71 1.01 -3.06
CA GLU A 58 1.85 0.60 -2.26
C GLU A 58 3.14 1.14 -2.91
N ASP A 59 3.88 1.96 -2.18
CA ASP A 59 5.21 2.44 -2.57
C ASP A 59 6.21 1.32 -2.30
N GLY A 60 6.22 0.32 -3.19
CA GLY A 60 6.99 -0.90 -3.03
C GLY A 60 6.97 -1.83 -4.24
N GLU A 61 6.19 -1.51 -5.27
CA GLU A 61 6.42 -2.11 -6.58
C GLU A 61 7.69 -1.46 -7.16
N GLU A 62 8.85 -2.05 -6.86
CA GLU A 62 10.00 -2.03 -7.75
C GLU A 62 9.52 -2.58 -9.10
N VAL A 63 8.91 -1.70 -9.91
CA VAL A 63 8.69 -1.89 -11.33
C VAL A 63 10.05 -2.07 -11.97
N GLY A 64 10.52 -3.33 -11.99
CA GLY A 64 11.63 -3.81 -12.78
C GLY A 64 12.74 -2.79 -12.97
N SER A 65 13.41 -2.39 -11.89
CA SER A 65 14.77 -1.91 -12.00
C SER A 65 15.61 -3.09 -12.47
N VAL A 66 15.64 -3.32 -13.79
CA VAL A 66 16.86 -3.82 -14.42
C VAL A 66 17.91 -2.80 -14.01
N GLY A 67 18.61 -3.09 -12.91
CA GLY A 67 19.77 -2.31 -12.53
C GLY A 67 20.64 -2.23 -13.78
N PRO A 68 21.20 -1.06 -14.13
CA PRO A 68 22.21 -1.04 -15.17
C PRO A 68 23.25 -2.07 -14.74
N ILE A 69 23.45 -3.11 -15.56
CA ILE A 69 24.56 -4.04 -15.41
C ILE A 69 25.80 -3.15 -15.53
N LEU A 70 26.29 -2.69 -14.38
CA LEU A 70 27.55 -1.98 -14.27
C LEU A 70 28.65 -3.05 -14.30
N CYS A 71 28.84 -3.63 -15.47
CA CYS A 71 30.11 -4.25 -15.85
C CYS A 71 30.63 -3.45 -17.03
N ARG A 72 31.23 -2.29 -16.72
CA ARG A 72 32.11 -1.56 -17.62
C ARG A 72 33.52 -2.12 -17.46
N ASP A 73 34.11 -2.45 -18.61
CA ASP A 73 35.53 -2.42 -18.96
C ASP A 73 36.48 -3.46 -18.32
N ILE A 74 36.90 -4.45 -19.11
CA ILE A 74 38.29 -4.78 -19.48
C ILE A 74 38.30 -5.69 -20.72
#